data_AF-T0L5N1-F1
#
_entry.id   AF-T0L5N1-F1
#
_cell.length_a   1.000
_cell.length_b   1.000
_cell.length_c   1.000
_cell.angle_alpha   90.00
_cell.angle_beta   90.00
_cell.angle_gamma   90.00
#
_symmetry.space_group_name_H-M   'P 1'
#
loop_
_entity.id
_entity.type
_entity.pdbx_description
1 polymer ?
#
loop_
_entity_poly.entity_id
_entity_poly.type
_entity_poly.pdbx_seq_one_letter_code
_entity_poly.pdbx_strand_id
1 'polypeptide(L)'
;MSTEGSHDKPSGQDFQFDASDVIVVLEEVGRPSEVIEQHFQLRARYSPHASVFFRLFPVIDNASTTTTACVQIKAGDIKSLEKEVYGKVNAANPGPAHVEVVRGLLGGMHSVACLRFKLRSHGTIDLIQPVDSDIDNVPGDRILDTCASLRSLAAASLFSLYFRHDILRRKTFNKYVWAVGQFSLLTEPEKQPYKCMVDARRLYHGAGDKVHVPHGHDGPSPTRDRCSPPAPGTPASCGSGSTLPFDEVPPCRGRRGSPPPYAECVTEGQSPRAGSDAASIIATTPAADCDLPEYGDTKRRDASLDPHLAAPPCGTEDSRPTIKRKWSIRATTSSATHAHRPEKLQRSLFIDLDDGNQVAILHDLQQQIRQRDQQNEELQKTVDQLRTTVGELQKRVEVMQTWKKKQEEVVGDLEGTCSQLAERQDDFDDAVDCLSGDVDELAGKHDELGKQMLDVSDEFQDLMEGMVCKAQEEIRKTVEDGMAKQIQEIVEAQVNEVRRRISKALQPT
;
A
#
# COMPACT_ATOMS: atom_id res chain seq x y z
N MET A 1 -16.67 -18.72 -12.31
CA MET A 1 -16.56 -17.28 -12.63
C MET A 1 -15.91 -16.66 -11.41
N SER A 2 -14.76 -16.01 -11.57
CA SER A 2 -14.02 -15.44 -10.44
C SER A 2 -14.65 -14.12 -10.03
N THR A 3 -14.89 -13.91 -8.74
CA THR A 3 -15.30 -12.62 -8.19
C THR A 3 -14.05 -11.77 -8.02
N GLU A 4 -13.87 -10.77 -8.90
CA GLU A 4 -12.88 -9.73 -8.70
C GLU A 4 -13.28 -8.90 -7.46
N GLY A 5 -12.35 -8.71 -6.53
CA GLY A 5 -12.59 -7.88 -5.35
C GLY A 5 -12.66 -6.41 -5.76
N SER A 6 -13.78 -5.75 -5.45
CA SER A 6 -13.92 -4.31 -5.65
C SER A 6 -13.03 -3.56 -4.67
N HIS A 7 -11.77 -3.32 -5.04
CA HIS A 7 -10.91 -2.40 -4.31
C HIS A 7 -11.41 -0.98 -4.53
N ASP A 8 -12.17 -0.48 -3.55
CA ASP A 8 -12.78 0.84 -3.57
C ASP A 8 -11.82 1.93 -4.05
N LYS A 9 -12.32 2.74 -4.98
CA LYS A 9 -11.55 3.83 -5.58
C LYS A 9 -11.33 4.92 -4.54
N PRO A 10 -10.09 5.16 -4.06
CA PRO A 10 -9.85 6.11 -2.98
C PRO A 10 -10.26 7.53 -3.38
N SER A 11 -10.87 8.25 -2.43
CA SER A 11 -11.49 9.56 -2.64
C SER A 11 -10.52 10.56 -3.31
N GLY A 12 -11.04 11.20 -4.36
CA GLY A 12 -10.24 11.81 -5.42
C GLY A 12 -9.97 13.29 -5.23
N GLN A 13 -8.83 13.62 -4.64
CA GLN A 13 -8.14 14.90 -4.83
C GLN A 13 -6.71 14.64 -5.31
N ASP A 14 -6.16 15.52 -6.14
CA ASP A 14 -4.72 15.55 -6.42
C ASP A 14 -3.99 15.92 -5.12
N PHE A 15 -2.87 15.26 -4.82
CA PHE A 15 -2.02 15.66 -3.70
C PHE A 15 -0.54 15.43 -3.97
N GLN A 16 0.30 16.21 -3.30
CA GLN A 16 1.74 16.09 -3.30
C GLN A 16 2.22 15.76 -1.88
N PHE A 17 3.21 14.88 -1.79
CA PHE A 17 3.93 14.51 -0.59
C PHE A 17 5.40 14.78 -0.85
N ASP A 18 6.01 15.61 -0.02
CA ASP A 18 7.44 15.91 -0.08
C ASP A 18 8.08 15.47 1.24
N ALA A 19 9.13 14.65 1.15
CA ALA A 19 9.97 14.23 2.27
C ALA A 19 11.39 14.75 2.04
N SER A 20 11.85 15.60 2.96
CA SER A 20 13.28 15.91 3.11
C SER A 20 14.00 14.76 3.82
N ASP A 21 15.33 14.72 3.67
CA ASP A 21 16.22 13.77 4.35
C ASP A 21 15.81 12.31 4.15
N VAL A 22 15.93 11.90 2.88
CA VAL A 22 15.73 10.54 2.41
C VAL A 22 17.09 9.92 2.05
N ILE A 23 17.41 8.78 2.66
CA ILE A 23 18.58 7.97 2.31
C ILE A 23 18.16 6.87 1.33
N VAL A 24 19.01 6.59 0.35
CA VAL A 24 18.77 5.55 -0.67
C VAL A 24 19.66 4.34 -0.38
N VAL A 25 19.08 3.14 -0.45
CA VAL A 25 19.83 1.87 -0.37
C VAL A 25 19.53 1.04 -1.61
N LEU A 26 20.56 0.60 -2.33
CA LEU A 26 20.41 -0.29 -3.47
C LEU A 26 20.38 -1.74 -2.98
N GLU A 27 19.38 -2.51 -3.40
CA GLU A 27 19.11 -3.89 -2.94
C GLU A 27 19.19 -4.87 -4.12
N GLU A 28 20.27 -4.80 -4.92
CA GLU A 28 20.42 -5.62 -6.12
C GLU A 28 20.60 -7.12 -5.82
N VAL A 29 19.85 -7.96 -6.53
CA VAL A 29 19.85 -9.42 -6.32
C VAL A 29 21.23 -10.02 -6.62
N GLY A 30 21.93 -10.46 -5.57
CA GLY A 30 23.26 -11.06 -5.67
C GLY A 30 24.42 -10.12 -5.34
N ARG A 31 24.14 -8.88 -4.91
CA ARG A 31 25.11 -7.93 -4.35
C ARG A 31 24.80 -7.65 -2.88
N PRO A 32 25.79 -7.20 -2.07
CA PRO A 32 25.50 -6.61 -0.76
C PRO A 32 24.72 -5.30 -0.94
N SER A 33 23.90 -4.93 0.04
CA SER A 33 23.17 -3.65 0.03
C SER A 33 24.14 -2.47 0.02
N GLU A 34 23.97 -1.54 -0.93
CA GLU A 34 24.82 -0.34 -1.06
C GLU A 34 24.07 0.87 -0.52
N VAL A 35 24.55 1.46 0.59
CA VAL A 35 23.98 2.70 1.14
C VAL A 35 24.57 3.89 0.40
N ILE A 36 23.71 4.69 -0.23
CA ILE A 36 24.10 5.95 -0.82
C ILE A 36 24.04 7.01 0.29
N GLU A 37 25.20 7.49 0.74
CA GLU A 37 25.32 8.49 1.83
C GLU A 37 24.79 9.88 1.45
N GLN A 38 24.60 10.15 0.16
CA GLN A 38 23.97 11.38 -0.33
C GLN A 38 22.51 11.48 0.16
N HIS A 39 22.16 12.58 0.83
CA HIS A 39 20.78 12.88 1.21
C HIS A 39 19.95 13.31 -0.02
N PHE A 40 18.69 12.87 -0.09
CA PHE A 40 17.75 13.25 -1.14
C PHE A 40 16.47 13.88 -0.57
N GLN A 41 15.78 14.68 -1.38
CA GLN A 41 14.38 15.01 -1.19
C GLN A 41 13.52 14.16 -2.13
N LEU A 42 12.63 13.35 -1.56
CA LEU A 42 11.60 12.62 -2.30
C LEU A 42 10.37 13.51 -2.49
N ARG A 43 9.87 13.58 -3.72
CA ARG A 43 8.58 14.21 -4.03
C ARG A 43 7.70 13.22 -4.77
N ALA A 44 6.59 12.82 -4.15
CA ALA A 44 5.56 11.99 -4.77
C ALA A 44 4.34 12.85 -5.13
N ARG A 45 3.76 12.62 -6.31
CA ARG A 45 2.46 13.21 -6.68
C ARG A 45 1.49 12.13 -7.08
N TYR A 46 0.29 12.20 -6.50
CA TYR A 46 -0.84 11.34 -6.83
C TYR A 46 -1.94 12.17 -7.49
N SER A 47 -2.62 11.58 -8.47
CA SER A 47 -3.81 12.12 -9.11
C SER A 47 -4.95 11.08 -9.16
N PRO A 48 -6.23 11.48 -9.00
CA PRO A 48 -7.41 10.59 -8.93
C PRO A 48 -7.62 9.65 -10.14
N HIS A 49 -6.90 9.87 -11.23
CA HIS A 49 -6.84 9.00 -12.42
C HIS A 49 -5.83 7.85 -12.24
N ALA A 50 -5.80 7.21 -11.07
CA ALA A 50 -4.89 6.11 -10.70
C ALA A 50 -3.41 6.38 -11.08
N SER A 51 -2.99 7.62 -10.85
CA SER A 51 -1.81 8.19 -11.51
C SER A 51 -0.80 8.67 -10.47
N VAL A 52 0.33 7.97 -10.32
CA VAL A 52 1.39 8.33 -9.36
C VAL A 52 2.78 8.36 -10.02
N PHE A 53 3.62 9.29 -9.59
CA PHE A 53 5.06 9.27 -9.89
C PHE A 53 5.86 9.80 -8.71
N PHE A 54 7.14 9.45 -8.68
CA PHE A 54 8.09 9.84 -7.65
C PHE A 54 9.29 10.53 -8.31
N ARG A 55 9.80 11.60 -7.70
CA ARG A 55 11.07 12.24 -8.07
C ARG A 55 11.99 12.34 -6.87
N LEU A 56 13.27 12.04 -7.07
CA LEU A 56 14.34 12.19 -6.09
C LEU A 56 15.29 13.29 -6.56
N PHE A 57 15.46 14.32 -5.72
CA PHE A 57 16.38 15.43 -5.94
C PHE A 57 17.52 15.32 -4.91
N PRO A 58 18.80 15.38 -5.30
CA PRO A 58 19.89 15.40 -4.33
C PRO A 58 19.86 16.71 -3.53
N VAL A 59 20.10 16.61 -2.23
CA VAL A 59 20.32 17.78 -1.36
C VAL A 59 21.78 18.21 -1.52
N ILE A 60 22.03 19.48 -1.84
CA ILE A 60 23.38 20.03 -1.98
C ILE A 60 23.49 21.25 -1.07
N ASP A 61 24.49 21.26 -0.19
CA ASP A 61 24.69 22.27 0.87
C ASP A 61 24.91 23.71 0.36
N ASN A 62 25.18 23.87 -0.94
CA ASN A 62 25.52 25.15 -1.54
C ASN A 62 24.27 26.03 -1.71
N ALA A 63 24.32 27.25 -1.17
CA ALA A 63 23.24 28.24 -1.23
C ALA A 63 22.92 28.80 -2.64
N SER A 64 23.44 28.18 -3.71
CA SER A 64 23.09 28.50 -5.09
C SER A 64 21.79 27.80 -5.49
N THR A 65 20.84 28.54 -6.06
CA THR A 65 19.60 28.02 -6.66
C THR A 65 19.84 27.26 -7.98
N THR A 66 21.06 26.76 -8.17
CA THR A 66 21.51 25.93 -9.29
C THR A 66 20.65 24.69 -9.41
N THR A 67 20.01 24.56 -10.56
CA THR A 67 19.08 23.47 -10.86
C THR A 67 19.79 22.12 -10.83
N THR A 68 19.42 21.24 -9.90
CA THR A 68 20.04 19.91 -9.76
C THR A 68 19.34 18.87 -10.63
N ALA A 69 20.12 17.93 -11.17
CA ALA A 69 19.59 16.74 -11.85
C ALA A 69 18.74 15.90 -10.88
N CYS A 70 17.69 15.25 -11.37
CA CYS A 70 16.78 14.45 -10.57
C CYS A 70 16.42 13.12 -11.23
N VAL A 71 16.05 12.15 -10.40
CA VAL A 71 15.68 10.79 -10.84
C VAL A 71 14.16 10.63 -10.73
N GLN A 72 13.50 10.20 -11.81
CA GLN A 72 12.03 10.08 -11.90
C GLN A 72 11.58 8.62 -12.11
N ILE A 73 10.77 8.13 -11.18
CA ILE A 73 10.20 6.79 -11.17
C ILE A 73 8.71 6.88 -11.55
N LYS A 74 8.29 6.17 -12.61
CA LYS A 74 6.91 6.16 -13.10
C LYS A 74 6.14 4.94 -12.56
N ALA A 75 4.84 5.07 -12.32
CA ALA A 75 3.97 3.96 -11.89
C ALA A 75 4.01 2.74 -12.82
N GLY A 76 4.11 2.97 -14.14
CA GLY A 76 4.21 1.89 -15.13
C GLY A 76 5.49 1.06 -15.03
N ASP A 77 6.59 1.66 -14.57
CA ASP A 77 7.90 1.01 -14.44
C ASP A 77 8.02 0.20 -13.13
N ILE A 78 7.17 0.50 -12.13
CA ILE A 78 7.11 -0.20 -10.84
C ILE A 78 6.33 -1.53 -10.98
N LYS A 79 6.87 -2.60 -10.39
CA LYS A 79 6.27 -3.93 -10.26
C LYS A 79 5.62 -4.14 -8.88
N SER A 80 6.29 -3.76 -7.80
CA SER A 80 5.71 -3.68 -6.45
C SER A 80 6.29 -2.50 -5.68
N LEU A 81 5.50 -1.97 -4.76
CA LEU A 81 5.82 -0.85 -3.87
C LEU A 81 5.36 -1.23 -2.46
N GLU A 82 6.29 -1.25 -1.51
CA GLU A 82 6.10 -1.83 -0.17
C GLU A 82 6.55 -0.82 0.89
N LYS A 83 5.76 -0.62 1.97
CA LYS A 83 6.15 0.18 3.16
C LYS A 83 6.44 -0.79 4.32
N GLU A 84 7.62 -0.68 4.91
CA GLU A 84 8.03 -1.35 6.14
C GLU A 84 8.46 -0.29 7.18
N VAL A 85 8.41 -0.59 8.48
CA VAL A 85 8.83 0.34 9.55
C VAL A 85 9.79 -0.37 10.50
N TYR A 86 10.94 0.26 10.75
CA TYR A 86 12.06 -0.32 11.48
C TYR A 86 12.35 0.48 12.76
N GLY A 87 11.71 0.11 13.87
CA GLY A 87 11.96 0.66 15.21
C GLY A 87 13.13 -0.01 15.95
N LYS A 88 13.82 0.74 16.81
CA LYS A 88 15.02 0.34 17.57
C LYS A 88 14.76 -0.73 18.64
N VAL A 89 13.50 -0.88 19.09
CA VAL A 89 13.11 -1.68 20.26
C VAL A 89 12.83 -3.16 19.93
N ASN A 90 12.65 -3.51 18.65
CA ASN A 90 12.22 -4.85 18.23
C ASN A 90 13.36 -5.90 18.20
N ALA A 91 13.90 -6.23 19.38
CA ALA A 91 14.95 -7.26 19.55
C ALA A 91 14.57 -8.65 19.01
N ALA A 92 13.27 -8.94 18.81
CA ALA A 92 12.78 -10.17 18.22
C ALA A 92 12.97 -10.27 16.69
N ASN A 93 13.24 -9.16 16.00
CA ASN A 93 13.44 -9.14 14.55
C ASN A 93 14.40 -7.99 14.16
N PRO A 94 15.73 -8.14 14.40
CA PRO A 94 16.70 -7.14 14.00
C PRO A 94 16.67 -6.95 12.48
N GLY A 95 16.55 -5.68 12.05
CA GLY A 95 16.45 -5.34 10.63
C GLY A 95 17.75 -5.61 9.85
N PRO A 96 17.74 -5.38 8.52
CA PRO A 96 18.94 -5.43 7.69
C PRO A 96 20.07 -4.58 8.30
N ALA A 97 21.31 -5.07 8.25
CA ALA A 97 22.45 -4.43 8.91
C ALA A 97 22.71 -2.97 8.47
N HIS A 98 22.27 -2.60 7.26
CA HIS A 98 22.35 -1.23 6.76
C HIS A 98 21.40 -0.24 7.47
N VAL A 99 20.37 -0.71 8.19
CA VAL A 99 19.39 0.15 8.87
C VAL A 99 20.02 0.98 9.99
N GLU A 100 21.00 0.46 10.72
CA GLU A 100 21.68 1.24 11.76
C GLU A 100 22.59 2.33 11.16
N VAL A 101 23.20 2.09 9.99
CA VAL A 101 23.95 3.10 9.23
C VAL A 101 23.00 4.20 8.74
N VAL A 102 21.86 3.81 8.16
CA VAL A 102 20.79 4.71 7.74
C VAL A 102 20.25 5.55 8.91
N ARG A 103 20.04 4.96 10.10
CA ARG A 103 19.66 5.73 11.30
C ARG A 103 20.73 6.74 11.69
N GLY A 104 22.01 6.38 11.59
CA GLY A 104 23.14 7.29 11.83
C GLY A 104 23.11 8.51 10.91
N LEU A 105 22.92 8.30 9.60
CA LEU A 105 22.77 9.36 8.60
C LEU A 105 21.51 10.22 8.86
N LEU A 106 20.40 9.59 9.28
CA LEU A 106 19.17 10.27 9.69
C LEU A 106 19.22 10.82 11.14
N GLY A 107 20.39 11.19 11.65
CA GLY A 107 20.54 11.90 12.93
C GLY A 107 20.28 11.05 14.19
N GLY A 108 20.38 9.73 14.09
CA GLY A 108 20.23 8.80 15.22
C GLY A 108 18.80 8.31 15.50
N MET A 109 17.85 8.55 14.59
CA MET A 109 16.41 8.24 14.77
C MET A 109 16.13 6.83 15.28
N HIS A 110 15.22 6.72 16.26
CA HIS A 110 14.82 5.44 16.86
C HIS A 110 13.93 4.60 15.93
N SER A 111 13.04 5.20 15.13
CA SER A 111 12.29 4.48 14.09
C SER A 111 12.28 5.17 12.73
N VAL A 112 12.54 4.39 11.68
CA VAL A 112 12.56 4.84 10.27
C VAL A 112 11.57 4.02 9.44
N ALA A 113 10.89 4.67 8.50
CA ALA A 113 10.13 3.98 7.47
C ALA A 113 11.04 3.64 6.29
N CYS A 114 10.77 2.51 5.66
CA CYS A 114 11.37 2.04 4.42
C CYS A 114 10.28 1.97 3.35
N LEU A 115 10.50 2.59 2.20
CA LEU A 115 9.66 2.48 1.02
C LEU A 115 10.46 1.74 -0.08
N ARG A 116 10.20 0.44 -0.24
CA ARG A 116 10.92 -0.44 -1.17
C ARG A 116 10.26 -0.42 -2.55
N PHE A 117 11.07 -0.14 -3.57
CA PHE A 117 10.69 -0.09 -4.98
C PHE A 117 11.27 -1.29 -5.72
N LYS A 118 10.39 -2.11 -6.29
CA LYS A 118 10.77 -3.19 -7.20
C LYS A 118 10.32 -2.84 -8.60
N LEU A 119 11.24 -2.69 -9.54
CA LEU A 119 10.92 -2.35 -10.92
C LEU A 119 10.51 -3.60 -11.74
N ARG A 120 9.95 -3.36 -12.92
CA ARG A 120 9.70 -4.40 -13.95
C ARG A 120 11.01 -4.70 -14.68
N SER A 121 11.10 -5.86 -15.34
CA SER A 121 12.32 -6.31 -16.05
C SER A 121 12.79 -5.40 -17.20
N HIS A 122 11.97 -4.42 -17.59
CA HIS A 122 12.27 -3.36 -18.56
C HIS A 122 11.88 -1.96 -18.04
N GLY A 123 11.57 -1.84 -16.74
CA GLY A 123 11.23 -0.55 -16.14
C GLY A 123 12.50 0.24 -15.90
N THR A 124 12.60 1.43 -16.50
CA THR A 124 13.77 2.30 -16.39
C THR A 124 13.43 3.53 -15.55
N ILE A 125 14.37 3.96 -14.71
CA ILE A 125 14.23 5.24 -14.01
C ILE A 125 14.81 6.34 -14.90
N ASP A 126 14.07 7.43 -15.10
CA ASP A 126 14.54 8.54 -15.92
C ASP A 126 15.55 9.36 -15.11
N LEU A 127 16.80 9.48 -15.56
CA LEU A 127 17.72 10.49 -15.03
C LEU A 127 17.54 11.79 -15.82
N ILE A 128 16.88 12.77 -15.23
CA ILE A 128 16.55 14.05 -15.85
C ILE A 128 17.61 15.09 -15.47
N GLN A 129 18.17 15.76 -16.48
CA GLN A 129 19.19 16.79 -16.32
C GLN A 129 18.70 18.12 -16.92
N PRO A 130 19.10 19.27 -16.36
CA PRO A 130 18.95 20.56 -17.02
C PRO A 130 19.69 20.61 -18.36
N VAL A 131 19.13 21.31 -19.35
CA VAL A 131 19.83 21.56 -20.63
C VAL A 131 21.19 22.24 -20.39
N ASP A 132 21.27 23.18 -19.46
CA ASP A 132 22.47 23.97 -19.18
C ASP A 132 23.48 23.31 -18.22
N SER A 133 23.18 22.13 -17.65
CA SER A 133 24.13 21.42 -16.78
C SER A 133 25.16 20.65 -17.60
N ASP A 134 26.32 21.29 -17.82
CA ASP A 134 27.47 20.69 -18.49
C ASP A 134 28.34 19.94 -17.47
N ILE A 135 27.79 18.84 -16.94
CA ILE A 135 28.30 18.08 -15.78
C ILE A 135 29.77 17.63 -15.96
N ASP A 136 30.17 17.33 -17.20
CA ASP A 136 31.51 16.83 -17.52
C ASP A 136 32.62 17.91 -17.39
N ASN A 137 32.26 19.18 -17.15
CA ASN A 137 33.18 20.33 -17.10
C ASN A 137 33.25 21.05 -15.73
N VAL A 138 32.60 20.55 -14.68
CA VAL A 138 32.59 21.20 -13.35
C VAL A 138 33.62 20.55 -12.39
N PRO A 139 34.69 21.24 -11.98
CA PRO A 139 35.68 20.69 -11.06
C PRO A 139 35.16 20.72 -9.60
N GLY A 140 34.69 19.58 -9.11
CA GLY A 140 34.32 19.40 -7.70
C GLY A 140 33.84 17.99 -7.38
N ASP A 141 34.65 17.24 -6.63
CA ASP A 141 34.48 15.80 -6.39
C ASP A 141 33.06 15.42 -5.93
N ARG A 142 32.50 16.14 -4.94
CA ARG A 142 31.13 15.93 -4.43
C ARG A 142 30.05 15.96 -5.53
N ILE A 143 30.20 16.79 -6.57
CA ILE A 143 29.21 16.88 -7.66
C ILE A 143 29.33 15.65 -8.57
N LEU A 144 30.55 15.17 -8.81
CA LEU A 144 30.81 13.94 -9.55
C LEU A 144 30.25 12.73 -8.80
N ASP A 145 30.45 12.66 -7.48
CA ASP A 145 29.89 11.62 -6.61
C ASP A 145 28.35 11.63 -6.63
N THR A 146 27.72 12.79 -6.44
CA THR A 146 26.25 12.95 -6.57
C THR A 146 25.75 12.42 -7.92
N CYS A 147 26.46 12.74 -9.02
CA CYS A 147 26.11 12.30 -10.36
C CYS A 147 26.45 10.82 -10.62
N ALA A 148 27.35 10.20 -9.85
CA ALA A 148 27.55 8.76 -9.85
C ALA A 148 26.40 8.06 -9.11
N SER A 149 26.05 8.51 -7.91
CA SER A 149 24.94 7.98 -7.12
C SER A 149 23.60 8.01 -7.87
N LEU A 150 23.29 9.12 -8.56
CA LEU A 150 22.09 9.24 -9.39
C LEU A 150 22.09 8.25 -10.58
N ARG A 151 23.24 7.94 -11.17
CA ARG A 151 23.37 6.95 -12.26
C ARG A 151 23.25 5.52 -11.73
N SER A 152 23.88 5.20 -10.60
CA SER A 152 23.75 3.88 -9.93
C SER A 152 22.30 3.60 -9.55
N LEU A 153 21.61 4.58 -8.94
CA LEU A 153 20.19 4.48 -8.65
C LEU A 153 19.35 4.30 -9.92
N ALA A 154 19.60 5.07 -10.99
CA ALA A 154 18.83 4.95 -12.23
C ALA A 154 18.99 3.58 -12.92
N ALA A 155 20.12 2.89 -12.72
CA ALA A 155 20.36 1.54 -13.21
C ALA A 155 19.75 0.43 -12.31
N ALA A 156 19.47 0.71 -11.04
CA ALA A 156 19.04 -0.28 -10.06
C ALA A 156 17.60 -0.76 -10.30
N SER A 157 17.41 -2.08 -10.30
CA SER A 157 16.09 -2.72 -10.47
C SER A 157 15.32 -2.95 -9.16
N LEU A 158 16.01 -2.84 -8.02
CA LEU A 158 15.46 -2.98 -6.67
C LEU A 158 16.23 -2.06 -5.71
N PHE A 159 15.53 -1.16 -5.03
CA PHE A 159 16.10 -0.20 -4.10
C PHE A 159 15.06 0.22 -3.04
N SER A 160 15.54 0.75 -1.93
CA SER A 160 14.74 1.18 -0.78
C SER A 160 15.04 2.63 -0.42
N LEU A 161 13.98 3.40 -0.13
CA LEU A 161 14.06 4.77 0.35
C LEU A 161 13.75 4.81 1.84
N TYR A 162 14.67 5.33 2.65
CA TYR A 162 14.54 5.41 4.10
C TYR A 162 14.37 6.85 4.57
N PHE A 163 13.41 7.07 5.48
CA PHE A 163 13.06 8.39 6.02
C PHE A 163 12.34 8.28 7.37
N ARG A 164 12.11 9.41 8.06
CA ARG A 164 11.41 9.47 9.36
C ARG A 164 10.00 8.86 9.26
N HIS A 165 9.62 7.99 10.20
CA HIS A 165 8.50 7.06 9.98
C HIS A 165 7.08 7.68 9.93
N ASP A 166 6.88 8.81 10.61
CA ASP A 166 5.60 9.50 10.79
C ASP A 166 5.08 10.22 9.53
N ILE A 167 5.98 10.64 8.63
CA ILE A 167 5.63 11.56 7.53
C ILE A 167 4.73 10.91 6.48
N LEU A 168 4.91 9.61 6.20
CA LEU A 168 4.12 8.88 5.18
C LEU A 168 3.04 8.03 5.84
N ARG A 169 1.90 8.67 6.10
CA ARG A 169 0.67 8.06 6.60
C ARG A 169 0.21 6.85 5.78
N ARG A 170 -0.45 5.90 6.45
CA ARG A 170 -0.91 4.63 5.89
C ARG A 170 -1.99 4.85 4.84
N LYS A 171 -2.96 5.73 5.11
CA LYS A 171 -3.96 6.18 4.12
C LYS A 171 -3.32 6.73 2.85
N THR A 172 -2.23 7.48 2.98
CA THR A 172 -1.49 8.09 1.85
C THR A 172 -0.75 7.04 1.03
N PHE A 173 -0.04 6.12 1.70
CA PHE A 173 0.67 5.01 1.05
C PHE A 173 -0.28 4.07 0.29
N ASN A 174 -1.43 3.72 0.87
CA ASN A 174 -2.43 2.85 0.24
C ASN A 174 -2.91 3.41 -1.12
N LYS A 175 -3.04 4.74 -1.26
CA LYS A 175 -3.36 5.40 -2.54
C LYS A 175 -2.27 5.22 -3.60
N TYR A 176 -0.99 5.17 -3.21
CA TYR A 176 0.12 4.91 -4.13
C TYR A 176 0.13 3.46 -4.61
N VAL A 177 -0.04 2.49 -3.70
CA VAL A 177 -0.09 1.06 -4.05
C VAL A 177 -1.25 0.78 -5.00
N TRP A 178 -2.44 1.34 -4.71
CA TRP A 178 -3.61 1.25 -5.59
C TRP A 178 -3.32 1.85 -6.96
N ALA A 179 -2.73 3.05 -7.05
CA ALA A 179 -2.36 3.67 -8.33
C ALA A 179 -1.36 2.83 -9.14
N VAL A 180 -0.30 2.30 -8.51
CA VAL A 180 0.71 1.44 -9.18
C VAL A 180 0.06 0.16 -9.74
N GLY A 181 -0.83 -0.48 -8.97
CA GLY A 181 -1.56 -1.66 -9.44
C GLY A 181 -2.49 -1.36 -10.61
N GLN A 182 -3.31 -0.30 -10.49
CA GLN A 182 -4.30 0.09 -11.49
C GLN A 182 -3.69 0.68 -12.77
N PHE A 183 -2.47 1.22 -12.73
CA PHE A 183 -1.82 1.85 -13.90
C PHE A 183 -1.72 0.92 -15.12
N SER A 184 -1.59 -0.40 -14.89
CA SER A 184 -1.54 -1.40 -15.96
C SER A 184 -2.89 -1.63 -16.67
N LEU A 185 -4.00 -1.22 -16.06
CA LEU A 185 -5.38 -1.38 -16.56
C LEU A 185 -5.92 -0.12 -17.26
N LEU A 186 -5.25 1.04 -17.07
CA LEU A 186 -5.65 2.30 -17.70
C LEU A 186 -5.58 2.22 -19.23
N THR A 187 -6.56 2.85 -19.89
CA THR A 187 -6.56 3.04 -21.35
C THR A 187 -5.63 4.21 -21.75
N GLU A 188 -5.22 4.27 -23.02
CA GLU A 188 -4.34 5.35 -23.51
C GLU A 188 -4.87 6.79 -23.30
N PRO A 189 -6.18 7.13 -23.47
CA PRO A 189 -6.67 8.46 -23.12
C PRO A 189 -6.60 8.75 -21.62
N GLU A 190 -6.76 7.76 -20.74
CA GLU A 190 -6.64 7.93 -19.28
C GLU A 190 -5.17 8.13 -18.85
N LYS A 191 -4.21 7.56 -19.60
CA LYS A 191 -2.78 7.86 -19.45
C LYS A 191 -2.37 9.22 -20.01
N GLN A 192 -3.24 9.95 -20.72
CA GLN A 192 -2.89 11.26 -21.27
C GLN A 192 -2.61 12.33 -20.19
N PRO A 193 -3.45 12.54 -19.15
CA PRO A 193 -3.08 13.40 -18.02
C PRO A 193 -1.81 12.92 -17.31
N TYR A 194 -1.58 11.60 -17.22
CA TYR A 194 -0.34 11.06 -16.66
C TYR A 194 0.90 11.48 -17.45
N LYS A 195 0.89 11.32 -18.79
CA LYS A 195 1.98 11.75 -19.68
C LYS A 195 2.29 13.24 -19.49
N CYS A 196 1.25 14.09 -19.43
CA CYS A 196 1.40 15.52 -19.15
C CYS A 196 1.96 15.83 -17.75
N MET A 197 1.83 14.92 -16.78
CA MET A 197 2.31 15.08 -15.41
C MET A 197 3.77 14.63 -15.23
N VAL A 198 4.19 13.55 -15.90
CA VAL A 198 5.58 13.04 -15.87
C VAL A 198 6.51 13.68 -16.92
N ASP A 199 5.97 14.49 -17.82
CA ASP A 199 6.73 15.19 -18.88
C ASP A 199 7.92 15.99 -18.30
N ALA A 200 9.12 15.52 -18.61
CA ALA A 200 10.38 16.10 -18.16
C ALA A 200 10.56 17.54 -18.68
N ARG A 201 10.01 17.88 -19.85
CA ARG A 201 10.07 19.24 -20.44
C ARG A 201 9.42 20.31 -19.56
N ARG A 202 8.51 19.91 -18.67
CA ARG A 202 7.83 20.81 -17.73
C ARG A 202 8.63 21.06 -16.45
N LEU A 203 9.74 20.36 -16.25
CA LEU A 203 10.72 20.69 -15.21
C LEU A 203 11.56 21.91 -15.61
N TYR A 204 12.21 22.51 -14.61
CA TYR A 204 13.25 23.52 -14.81
C TYR A 204 12.79 24.70 -15.71
N HIS A 205 11.55 25.14 -15.53
CA HIS A 205 10.89 26.21 -16.31
C HIS A 205 10.84 25.99 -17.84
N GLY A 206 11.05 24.77 -18.32
CA GLY A 206 11.16 24.43 -19.74
C GLY A 206 12.45 23.70 -20.12
N ALA A 207 13.46 23.72 -19.25
CA ALA A 207 14.82 23.25 -19.56
C ALA A 207 15.11 21.78 -19.18
N GLY A 208 14.07 20.95 -18.95
CA GLY A 208 14.20 19.53 -18.56
C GLY A 208 14.22 18.52 -19.71
N ASP A 209 14.73 18.88 -20.90
CA ASP A 209 14.64 18.04 -22.11
C ASP A 209 15.72 16.93 -22.19
N LYS A 210 16.79 16.98 -21.37
CA LYS A 210 17.81 15.91 -21.29
C LYS A 210 17.33 14.79 -20.36
N VAL A 211 16.70 13.75 -20.93
CA VAL A 211 16.39 12.51 -20.22
C VAL A 211 17.41 11.42 -20.60
N HIS A 212 18.21 11.00 -19.64
CA HIS A 212 19.11 9.85 -19.78
C HIS A 212 18.39 8.58 -19.31
N VAL A 213 18.16 7.67 -20.25
CA VAL A 213 17.73 6.29 -19.96
C VAL A 213 18.98 5.41 -19.90
N PRO A 214 19.30 4.76 -18.78
CA PRO A 214 20.42 3.82 -18.72
C PRO A 214 20.22 2.68 -19.72
N HIS A 215 21.20 2.49 -20.59
CA HIS A 215 21.30 1.33 -21.47
C HIS A 215 22.53 0.52 -21.11
N GLY A 216 22.42 -0.80 -21.23
CA GLY A 216 23.51 -1.73 -20.98
C GLY A 216 24.72 -1.49 -21.90
N HIS A 217 25.87 -1.92 -21.41
CA HIS A 217 27.22 -1.68 -21.92
C HIS A 217 27.46 -1.75 -23.45
N ASP A 218 28.44 -0.95 -23.86
CA ASP A 218 29.43 -1.17 -24.92
C ASP A 218 29.00 -1.12 -26.40
N GLY A 219 28.96 0.12 -26.91
CA GLY A 219 29.57 0.47 -28.19
C GLY A 219 30.62 1.57 -27.96
N PRO A 220 31.87 1.45 -28.46
CA PRO A 220 32.90 2.46 -28.19
C PRO A 220 32.61 3.78 -28.92
N SER A 221 32.55 4.88 -28.16
CA SER A 221 32.36 6.23 -28.70
C SER A 221 33.47 6.60 -29.69
N PRO A 222 33.15 7.23 -30.84
CA PRO A 222 34.14 7.52 -31.88
C PRO A 222 35.06 8.68 -31.47
N THR A 223 36.29 8.36 -31.06
CA THR A 223 37.36 9.35 -30.87
C THR A 223 37.65 10.07 -32.20
N ARG A 224 37.38 11.38 -32.24
CA ARG A 224 37.35 12.17 -33.47
C ARG A 224 38.72 12.75 -33.85
N ASP A 225 39.77 11.94 -33.78
CA ASP A 225 41.12 12.39 -34.12
C ASP A 225 41.41 12.36 -35.62
N ARG A 226 41.93 13.48 -36.12
CA ARG A 226 42.49 13.60 -37.47
C ARG A 226 44.01 13.60 -37.37
N CYS A 227 44.64 12.50 -37.80
CA CYS A 227 45.77 12.55 -38.73
C CYS A 227 46.12 11.14 -39.26
N SER A 228 46.68 11.09 -40.46
CA SER A 228 47.03 9.85 -41.18
C SER A 228 48.56 9.64 -41.18
N PRO A 229 49.15 8.64 -41.88
CA PRO A 229 49.76 7.50 -41.21
C PRO A 229 51.29 7.41 -41.44
N PRO A 230 51.95 6.32 -41.00
CA PRO A 230 52.21 5.26 -41.98
C PRO A 230 52.00 3.83 -41.44
N ALA A 231 52.08 2.86 -42.34
CA ALA A 231 51.91 1.41 -42.11
C ALA A 231 53.12 0.65 -42.70
N PRO A 232 53.13 -0.70 -42.77
CA PRO A 232 52.93 -1.68 -41.69
C PRO A 232 54.12 -2.66 -41.55
N GLY A 233 54.16 -3.43 -40.45
CA GLY A 233 55.08 -4.58 -40.28
C GLY A 233 54.35 -5.81 -39.73
N THR A 234 54.33 -6.90 -40.50
CA THR A 234 53.63 -8.17 -40.24
C THR A 234 54.62 -9.36 -40.11
N PRO A 235 54.21 -10.61 -39.83
CA PRO A 235 53.33 -11.06 -38.74
C PRO A 235 53.82 -12.35 -38.02
N ALA A 236 53.48 -12.56 -36.74
CA ALA A 236 53.44 -13.86 -36.03
C ALA A 236 52.71 -13.68 -34.68
N SER A 237 52.09 -14.68 -34.03
CA SER A 237 51.87 -16.10 -34.36
C SER A 237 50.46 -16.53 -33.96
N CYS A 238 49.91 -17.56 -34.61
CA CYS A 238 48.65 -18.21 -34.20
C CYS A 238 48.88 -19.23 -33.06
N GLY A 239 47.80 -19.57 -32.34
CA GLY A 239 47.77 -20.50 -31.21
C GLY A 239 46.49 -20.36 -30.37
N SER A 240 45.30 -20.61 -30.91
CA SER A 240 44.65 -21.94 -31.00
C SER A 240 43.63 -22.15 -29.86
N GLY A 241 42.38 -22.47 -30.20
CA GLY A 241 41.24 -22.51 -29.27
C GLY A 241 39.96 -21.98 -29.94
N SER A 242 39.59 -22.49 -31.11
CA SER A 242 38.96 -23.82 -31.32
C SER A 242 37.51 -23.87 -30.82
N THR A 243 36.61 -24.02 -31.79
CA THR A 243 35.15 -24.02 -31.69
C THR A 243 34.55 -25.07 -30.75
N LEU A 244 33.38 -24.72 -30.20
CA LEU A 244 32.46 -25.62 -29.49
C LEU A 244 32.06 -26.85 -30.33
N PRO A 245 31.98 -28.06 -29.75
CA PRO A 245 31.17 -29.15 -30.27
C PRO A 245 29.75 -29.12 -29.69
N PHE A 246 28.75 -29.30 -30.55
CA PHE A 246 27.41 -29.75 -30.15
C PHE A 246 27.25 -31.21 -30.57
N ASP A 247 27.29 -32.15 -29.63
CA ASP A 247 26.52 -33.41 -29.73
C ASP A 247 26.49 -34.14 -28.39
N GLU A 248 25.29 -34.46 -27.88
CA GLU A 248 25.01 -35.67 -27.09
C GLU A 248 23.50 -35.77 -26.77
N VAL A 249 22.83 -36.74 -27.39
CA VAL A 249 21.44 -37.15 -27.07
C VAL A 249 21.42 -38.68 -26.93
N PRO A 250 21.22 -39.20 -25.71
CA PRO A 250 20.21 -40.26 -25.53
C PRO A 250 19.61 -40.30 -24.09
N PRO A 251 18.66 -41.21 -23.78
CA PRO A 251 17.47 -41.56 -24.55
C PRO A 251 16.18 -41.59 -23.70
N CYS A 252 15.03 -41.29 -24.29
CA CYS A 252 13.73 -41.40 -23.61
C CYS A 252 13.26 -42.86 -23.42
N ARG A 253 13.59 -43.51 -22.30
CA ARG A 253 12.83 -44.68 -21.80
C ARG A 253 12.75 -44.78 -20.27
N GLY A 254 11.51 -44.80 -19.76
CA GLY A 254 11.14 -45.71 -18.68
C GLY A 254 11.22 -45.21 -17.22
N ARG A 255 10.31 -44.32 -16.81
CA ARG A 255 9.64 -44.44 -15.49
C ARG A 255 8.23 -43.88 -15.53
N ARG A 256 7.24 -44.76 -15.44
CA ARG A 256 5.82 -44.41 -15.31
C ARG A 256 5.55 -44.09 -13.84
N GLY A 257 5.66 -42.82 -13.46
CA GLY A 257 5.28 -42.38 -12.12
C GLY A 257 3.78 -42.56 -11.91
N SER A 258 3.38 -43.35 -10.91
CA SER A 258 1.98 -43.45 -10.49
C SER A 258 1.56 -42.15 -9.77
N PRO A 259 0.33 -41.65 -9.96
CA PRO A 259 -0.22 -40.63 -9.07
C PRO A 259 -0.39 -41.20 -7.65
N PRO A 260 -0.40 -40.36 -6.60
CA PRO A 260 -0.70 -40.81 -5.24
C PRO A 260 -2.14 -41.36 -5.15
N PRO A 261 -2.40 -42.37 -4.30
CA PRO A 261 -3.74 -42.89 -4.11
C PRO A 261 -4.61 -41.87 -3.36
N TYR A 262 -5.84 -41.66 -3.84
CA TYR A 262 -6.88 -41.01 -3.05
C TYR A 262 -7.36 -41.98 -1.98
N ALA A 263 -7.32 -41.58 -0.71
CA ALA A 263 -7.96 -42.33 0.36
C ALA A 263 -9.48 -42.20 0.23
N GLU A 264 -10.20 -43.32 0.34
CA GLU A 264 -11.65 -43.36 0.19
C GLU A 264 -12.35 -42.75 1.41
N CYS A 265 -13.31 -41.86 1.17
CA CYS A 265 -14.16 -41.33 2.24
C CYS A 265 -15.16 -42.41 2.69
N VAL A 266 -14.90 -43.04 3.83
CA VAL A 266 -15.91 -43.84 4.54
C VAL A 266 -16.51 -43.01 5.67
N THR A 267 -17.84 -42.95 5.67
CA THR A 267 -18.65 -42.27 6.70
C THR A 267 -18.67 -43.04 8.00
N GLU A 268 -18.53 -42.35 9.14
CA GLU A 268 -19.57 -42.32 10.18
C GLU A 268 -19.33 -41.14 11.13
N GLY A 269 -20.39 -40.67 11.79
CA GLY A 269 -20.35 -39.43 12.58
C GLY A 269 -20.56 -39.67 14.07
N GLN A 270 -19.85 -38.92 14.90
CA GLN A 270 -20.18 -38.72 16.31
C GLN A 270 -19.73 -37.32 16.77
N SER A 271 -20.60 -36.64 17.52
CA SER A 271 -20.32 -35.34 18.12
C SER A 271 -19.90 -35.53 19.59
N PRO A 272 -18.73 -35.02 20.01
CA PRO A 272 -18.39 -34.87 21.42
C PRO A 272 -18.97 -33.57 21.98
N ARG A 273 -19.61 -33.65 23.15
CA ARG A 273 -19.94 -32.49 23.99
C ARG A 273 -18.66 -31.86 24.56
N ALA A 274 -18.81 -30.62 25.04
CA ALA A 274 -17.83 -30.00 25.93
C ALA A 274 -17.52 -30.89 27.16
N GLY A 275 -16.24 -30.92 27.55
CA GLY A 275 -15.76 -31.39 28.83
C GLY A 275 -14.94 -30.29 29.48
N SER A 276 -15.22 -29.99 30.76
CA SER A 276 -14.45 -29.04 31.56
C SER A 276 -13.27 -29.76 32.23
N ASP A 277 -12.11 -29.09 32.31
CA ASP A 277 -11.37 -28.84 33.56
C ASP A 277 -9.86 -28.62 33.31
N ALA A 278 -9.35 -27.46 33.73
CA ALA A 278 -8.00 -27.30 34.30
C ALA A 278 -7.87 -25.92 34.99
N ALA A 279 -7.59 -25.94 36.29
CA ALA A 279 -7.58 -24.78 37.18
C ALA A 279 -6.54 -23.69 36.83
N SER A 280 -6.87 -22.43 37.13
CA SER A 280 -5.89 -21.35 37.35
C SER A 280 -6.24 -20.49 38.59
N ILE A 281 -5.60 -20.83 39.70
CA ILE A 281 -5.09 -19.93 40.77
C ILE A 281 -6.10 -18.95 41.42
N ILE A 282 -6.35 -19.16 42.72
CA ILE A 282 -6.98 -18.19 43.63
C ILE A 282 -5.92 -17.21 44.15
N ALA A 283 -6.19 -15.89 44.08
CA ALA A 283 -5.49 -14.88 44.87
C ALA A 283 -6.40 -13.66 45.17
N THR A 284 -7.01 -13.67 46.37
CA THR A 284 -7.52 -12.51 47.15
C THR A 284 -7.95 -11.21 46.43
N THR A 285 -9.25 -10.92 46.49
CA THR A 285 -9.78 -9.54 46.51
C THR A 285 -9.50 -8.85 47.86
N PRO A 286 -9.79 -7.55 48.00
CA PRO A 286 -11.08 -7.21 48.61
C PRO A 286 -11.85 -6.02 47.99
N ALA A 287 -13.17 -6.15 47.98
CA ALA A 287 -14.21 -5.11 48.08
C ALA A 287 -14.12 -3.81 47.24
N ALA A 288 -14.97 -3.74 46.21
CA ALA A 288 -15.75 -2.54 45.88
C ALA A 288 -17.08 -2.98 45.23
N ASP A 289 -18.21 -2.42 45.67
CA ASP A 289 -19.52 -2.62 45.04
C ASP A 289 -19.65 -1.77 43.76
N CYS A 290 -20.32 -2.30 42.74
CA CYS A 290 -21.14 -1.51 41.79
C CYS A 290 -21.94 -2.43 40.86
N ASP A 291 -23.25 -2.22 40.77
CA ASP A 291 -24.15 -2.98 39.90
C ASP A 291 -24.01 -2.62 38.40
N LEU A 292 -24.44 -3.55 37.53
CA LEU A 292 -24.54 -3.33 36.09
C LEU A 292 -25.79 -2.49 35.73
N PRO A 293 -25.69 -1.51 34.81
CA PRO A 293 -26.83 -0.67 34.45
C PRO A 293 -27.82 -1.35 33.50
N GLU A 294 -29.07 -1.48 33.93
CA GLU A 294 -30.21 -1.80 33.07
C GLU A 294 -30.57 -0.58 32.19
N TYR A 295 -30.62 -0.76 30.86
CA TYR A 295 -31.11 0.26 29.91
C TYR A 295 -32.31 -0.26 29.14
N GLY A 296 -33.48 0.36 29.39
CA GLY A 296 -34.78 -0.11 28.89
C GLY A 296 -35.29 0.58 27.61
N ASP A 297 -36.43 0.06 27.13
CA ASP A 297 -37.16 0.56 25.95
C ASP A 297 -37.44 2.07 25.99
N THR A 298 -37.33 2.72 24.82
CA THR A 298 -38.02 4.00 24.56
C THR A 298 -39.00 3.84 23.40
N LYS A 299 -40.23 4.35 23.59
CA LYS A 299 -41.38 4.10 22.70
C LYS A 299 -41.61 5.26 21.72
N ARG A 300 -42.11 4.92 20.53
CA ARG A 300 -42.78 5.84 19.59
C ARG A 300 -43.74 6.81 20.32
N ARG A 301 -43.78 8.06 19.83
CA ARG A 301 -45.04 8.81 19.63
C ARG A 301 -44.98 9.64 18.34
N ASP A 302 -46.14 9.81 17.73
CA ASP A 302 -46.34 10.46 16.43
C ASP A 302 -46.97 11.87 16.54
N ALA A 303 -47.08 12.52 15.38
CA ALA A 303 -48.15 13.45 14.97
C ALA A 303 -48.06 14.96 15.30
N SER A 304 -47.73 15.76 14.26
CA SER A 304 -48.49 16.94 13.78
C SER A 304 -47.71 17.62 12.63
N LEU A 305 -48.30 18.35 11.67
CA LEU A 305 -49.68 18.41 11.12
C LEU A 305 -49.57 19.02 9.70
N ASP A 306 -50.26 18.45 8.71
CA ASP A 306 -50.56 19.09 7.40
C ASP A 306 -52.05 19.53 7.45
N PRO A 307 -52.48 20.65 6.81
CA PRO A 307 -53.19 20.49 5.53
C PRO A 307 -53.25 21.71 4.56
N HIS A 308 -53.15 21.46 3.23
CA HIS A 308 -54.24 21.66 2.22
C HIS A 308 -53.83 22.05 0.78
N LEU A 309 -54.36 21.29 -0.22
CA LEU A 309 -55.06 21.70 -1.48
C LEU A 309 -54.45 22.83 -2.36
N ALA A 310 -54.30 22.73 -3.69
CA ALA A 310 -55.22 22.16 -4.70
C ALA A 310 -54.53 21.82 -6.07
N ALA A 311 -55.32 21.62 -7.14
CA ALA A 311 -54.95 20.96 -8.41
C ALA A 311 -54.42 21.89 -9.56
N PRO A 312 -53.78 21.33 -10.63
CA PRO A 312 -53.10 22.09 -11.72
C PRO A 312 -53.95 22.26 -13.00
N PRO A 313 -53.41 22.90 -14.07
CA PRO A 313 -53.31 22.20 -15.37
C PRO A 313 -52.14 22.59 -16.33
N CYS A 314 -51.80 21.68 -17.27
CA CYS A 314 -50.99 21.85 -18.51
C CYS A 314 -49.51 22.32 -18.37
N GLY A 315 -48.53 21.92 -19.19
CA GLY A 315 -48.45 21.09 -20.42
C GLY A 315 -47.01 21.22 -21.02
N THR A 316 -46.56 20.63 -22.13
CA THR A 316 -47.06 19.63 -23.11
C THR A 316 -45.86 19.19 -24.00
N GLU A 317 -45.75 17.91 -24.40
CA GLU A 317 -44.80 17.35 -25.42
C GLU A 317 -43.27 17.46 -25.10
N ASP A 318 -42.34 16.60 -25.56
CA ASP A 318 -42.31 15.26 -26.23
C ASP A 318 -41.07 14.50 -25.63
N SER A 319 -40.50 13.35 -26.05
CA SER A 319 -40.63 12.47 -27.22
C SER A 319 -40.11 11.05 -26.99
N ARG A 320 -40.68 10.09 -27.74
CA ARG A 320 -40.05 8.83 -28.24
C ARG A 320 -39.78 7.66 -27.25
N PRO A 321 -39.75 6.40 -27.75
CA PRO A 321 -40.70 5.43 -27.20
C PRO A 321 -40.13 4.06 -26.77
N THR A 322 -40.93 3.31 -26.00
CA THR A 322 -40.65 1.91 -25.62
C THR A 322 -41.30 0.89 -26.57
N ILE A 323 -40.56 -0.17 -26.90
CA ILE A 323 -40.99 -1.22 -27.85
C ILE A 323 -41.90 -2.23 -27.14
N LYS A 324 -43.19 -2.27 -27.52
CA LYS A 324 -44.10 -3.36 -27.14
C LYS A 324 -44.38 -4.29 -28.33
N ARG A 325 -43.98 -5.55 -28.22
CA ARG A 325 -44.35 -6.60 -29.20
C ARG A 325 -45.88 -6.79 -29.18
N LYS A 326 -46.52 -6.53 -30.31
CA LYS A 326 -47.89 -6.96 -30.60
C LYS A 326 -47.81 -7.89 -31.82
N TRP A 327 -48.04 -9.20 -31.64
CA TRP A 327 -48.23 -10.08 -32.79
C TRP A 327 -49.56 -9.74 -33.45
N SER A 328 -49.48 -9.28 -34.69
CA SER A 328 -50.61 -9.08 -35.59
C SER A 328 -50.23 -9.72 -36.93
N ILE A 329 -50.93 -10.79 -37.29
CA ILE A 329 -50.74 -11.47 -38.58
C ILE A 329 -51.87 -11.00 -39.50
N ARG A 330 -51.56 -10.09 -40.42
CA ARG A 330 -52.42 -9.81 -41.59
C ARG A 330 -51.85 -10.55 -42.79
N ALA A 331 -52.73 -11.17 -43.56
CA ALA A 331 -52.37 -12.01 -44.70
C ALA A 331 -51.74 -11.24 -45.87
N THR A 332 -50.90 -11.93 -46.62
CA THR A 332 -50.48 -11.59 -47.99
C THR A 332 -50.94 -12.71 -48.93
N THR A 333 -51.14 -12.40 -50.21
CA THR A 333 -51.93 -13.22 -51.14
C THR A 333 -51.15 -14.26 -51.93
N SER A 334 -51.87 -15.30 -52.36
CA SER A 334 -51.72 -16.03 -53.64
C SER A 334 -50.36 -16.62 -54.04
N SER A 335 -50.30 -17.96 -54.09
CA SER A 335 -50.55 -18.67 -55.37
C SER A 335 -50.99 -20.12 -55.09
N ALA A 336 -51.35 -20.88 -56.13
CA ALA A 336 -52.06 -22.15 -56.00
C ALA A 336 -51.29 -23.39 -56.49
N THR A 337 -51.43 -24.50 -55.78
CA THR A 337 -51.28 -25.85 -56.33
C THR A 337 -52.19 -26.85 -55.60
N HIS A 338 -52.62 -27.88 -56.34
CA HIS A 338 -53.63 -28.90 -55.98
C HIS A 338 -53.60 -29.49 -54.55
N ALA A 339 -54.77 -29.51 -53.89
CA ALA A 339 -55.19 -30.54 -52.94
C ALA A 339 -56.73 -30.64 -52.89
N HIS A 340 -57.27 -31.78 -52.44
CA HIS A 340 -58.68 -32.15 -52.65
C HIS A 340 -59.71 -31.31 -51.88
N ARG A 341 -60.78 -30.97 -52.60
CA ARG A 341 -62.07 -30.46 -52.09
C ARG A 341 -62.72 -31.52 -51.17
N PRO A 342 -63.14 -31.20 -49.93
CA PRO A 342 -64.03 -32.08 -49.18
C PRO A 342 -65.40 -32.11 -49.86
N GLU A 343 -65.85 -33.29 -50.26
CA GLU A 343 -67.12 -33.47 -50.95
C GLU A 343 -68.32 -33.42 -50.00
N LYS A 344 -69.52 -33.21 -50.56
CA LYS A 344 -70.79 -33.15 -49.82
C LYS A 344 -71.26 -34.53 -49.36
N LEU A 345 -70.59 -35.09 -48.36
CA LEU A 345 -71.15 -36.18 -47.54
C LEU A 345 -72.08 -35.57 -46.47
N GLN A 346 -73.29 -36.07 -46.21
CA GLN A 346 -74.14 -36.99 -46.96
C GLN A 346 -75.58 -36.49 -46.82
N ARG A 347 -76.40 -36.56 -47.89
CA ARG A 347 -77.85 -36.29 -47.82
C ARG A 347 -78.65 -37.46 -48.39
N SER A 348 -78.27 -38.67 -47.96
CA SER A 348 -78.70 -39.93 -48.56
C SER A 348 -78.47 -41.09 -47.58
N LEU A 349 -79.26 -41.15 -46.50
CA LEU A 349 -79.35 -42.33 -45.63
C LEU A 349 -80.71 -42.45 -44.90
N PHE A 350 -81.78 -42.02 -45.58
CA PHE A 350 -83.12 -42.55 -45.33
C PHE A 350 -83.32 -43.75 -46.28
N ILE A 351 -82.74 -44.87 -45.88
CA ILE A 351 -82.98 -46.21 -46.42
C ILE A 351 -83.71 -46.96 -45.31
N ASP A 352 -84.67 -47.82 -45.64
CA ASP A 352 -85.34 -48.66 -44.65
C ASP A 352 -84.31 -49.49 -43.87
N LEU A 353 -84.13 -49.12 -42.60
CA LEU A 353 -83.46 -49.91 -41.59
C LEU A 353 -84.47 -50.19 -40.49
N ASP A 354 -84.64 -51.47 -40.19
CA ASP A 354 -85.47 -51.99 -39.10
C ASP A 354 -85.26 -51.19 -37.81
N ASP A 355 -86.36 -50.89 -37.14
CA ASP A 355 -86.47 -49.83 -36.12
C ASP A 355 -85.50 -50.08 -34.95
N GLY A 356 -85.30 -51.37 -34.59
CA GLY A 356 -84.35 -51.81 -33.58
C GLY A 356 -82.88 -51.48 -33.88
N ASN A 357 -82.46 -51.45 -35.16
CA ASN A 357 -81.06 -51.20 -35.52
C ASN A 357 -80.71 -49.70 -35.49
N GLN A 358 -81.68 -48.82 -35.73
CA GLN A 358 -81.50 -47.37 -35.54
C GLN A 358 -81.38 -47.03 -34.05
N VAL A 359 -82.20 -47.66 -33.20
CA VAL A 359 -82.13 -47.51 -31.74
C VAL A 359 -80.77 -47.97 -31.18
N ALA A 360 -80.19 -49.06 -31.69
CA ALA A 360 -78.86 -49.53 -31.28
C ALA A 360 -77.76 -48.48 -31.56
N ILE A 361 -77.72 -47.91 -32.77
CA ILE A 361 -76.73 -46.89 -33.15
C ILE A 361 -76.87 -45.61 -32.31
N LEU A 362 -78.12 -45.19 -32.02
CA LEU A 362 -78.40 -44.06 -31.15
C LEU A 362 -77.98 -44.33 -29.69
N HIS A 363 -78.18 -45.56 -29.19
CA HIS A 363 -77.75 -45.95 -27.86
C HIS A 363 -76.22 -45.90 -27.70
N ASP A 364 -75.47 -46.46 -28.65
CA ASP A 364 -74.00 -46.45 -28.63
C ASP A 364 -73.45 -45.02 -28.71
N LEU A 365 -74.05 -44.16 -29.54
CA LEU A 365 -73.70 -42.74 -29.58
C LEU A 365 -73.96 -42.04 -28.22
N GLN A 366 -75.12 -42.32 -27.59
CA GLN A 366 -75.46 -41.79 -26.28
C GLN A 366 -74.55 -42.34 -25.16
N GLN A 367 -74.02 -43.55 -25.30
CA GLN A 367 -73.04 -44.13 -24.38
C GLN A 367 -71.65 -43.49 -24.58
N GLN A 368 -71.23 -43.27 -25.83
CA GLN A 368 -69.97 -42.59 -26.15
C GLN A 368 -69.98 -41.13 -25.66
N ILE A 369 -71.10 -40.42 -25.80
CA ILE A 369 -71.28 -39.07 -25.24
C ILE A 369 -71.09 -39.09 -23.71
N ARG A 370 -71.81 -39.99 -23.01
CA ARG A 370 -71.69 -40.12 -21.55
C ARG A 370 -70.26 -40.45 -21.08
N GLN A 371 -69.52 -41.27 -21.83
CA GLN A 371 -68.10 -41.54 -21.53
C GLN A 371 -67.22 -40.31 -21.74
N ARG A 372 -67.44 -39.52 -22.80
CA ARG A 372 -66.73 -38.25 -23.01
C ARG A 372 -67.05 -37.22 -21.94
N ASP A 373 -68.29 -37.15 -21.49
CA ASP A 373 -68.71 -36.21 -20.44
C ASP A 373 -68.05 -36.54 -19.09
N GLN A 374 -67.95 -37.83 -18.74
CA GLN A 374 -67.19 -38.29 -17.57
C GLN A 374 -65.71 -37.93 -17.66
N GLN A 375 -65.07 -38.20 -18.81
CA GLN A 375 -63.66 -37.81 -19.05
C GLN A 375 -63.45 -36.29 -18.99
N ASN A 376 -64.39 -35.50 -19.52
CA ASN A 376 -64.35 -34.04 -19.44
C ASN A 376 -64.47 -33.56 -17.98
N GLU A 377 -65.31 -34.19 -17.15
CA GLU A 377 -65.47 -33.85 -15.74
C GLU A 377 -64.22 -34.17 -14.90
N GLU A 378 -63.56 -35.31 -15.17
CA GLU A 378 -62.27 -35.68 -14.56
C GLU A 378 -61.14 -34.73 -14.98
N LEU A 379 -61.07 -34.39 -16.28
CA LEU A 379 -60.12 -33.40 -16.80
C LEU A 379 -60.37 -32.02 -16.19
N GLN A 380 -61.62 -31.60 -16.02
CA GLN A 380 -61.94 -30.32 -15.38
C GLN A 380 -61.48 -30.29 -13.92
N LYS A 381 -61.72 -31.37 -13.16
CA LYS A 381 -61.25 -31.51 -11.77
C LYS A 381 -59.73 -31.42 -11.65
N THR A 382 -58.98 -32.09 -12.55
CA THR A 382 -57.51 -32.01 -12.53
C THR A 382 -56.99 -30.62 -12.98
N VAL A 383 -57.64 -29.98 -13.95
CA VAL A 383 -57.32 -28.59 -14.35
C VAL A 383 -57.53 -27.61 -13.21
N ASP A 384 -58.60 -27.74 -12.41
CA ASP A 384 -58.85 -26.84 -11.29
C ASP A 384 -57.93 -27.11 -10.08
N GLN A 385 -57.52 -28.36 -9.84
CA GLN A 385 -56.44 -28.69 -8.88
C GLN A 385 -55.07 -28.15 -9.33
N LEU A 386 -54.77 -28.15 -10.63
CA LEU A 386 -53.56 -27.53 -11.17
C LEU A 386 -53.62 -25.99 -11.03
N ARG A 387 -54.80 -25.38 -11.18
CA ARG A 387 -54.98 -23.93 -10.97
C ARG A 387 -54.77 -23.51 -9.52
N THR A 388 -55.29 -24.26 -8.53
CA THR A 388 -55.06 -23.93 -7.11
C THR A 388 -53.59 -24.08 -6.74
N THR A 389 -52.95 -25.20 -7.10
CA THR A 389 -51.53 -25.45 -6.79
C THR A 389 -50.58 -24.47 -7.48
N VAL A 390 -50.84 -24.05 -8.72
CA VAL A 390 -50.10 -22.96 -9.37
C VAL A 390 -50.28 -21.63 -8.63
N GLY A 391 -51.50 -21.32 -8.17
CA GLY A 391 -51.77 -20.11 -7.37
C GLY A 391 -51.06 -20.11 -6.01
N GLU A 392 -50.89 -21.26 -5.37
CA GLU A 392 -50.11 -21.42 -4.13
C GLU A 392 -48.61 -21.29 -4.38
N LEU A 393 -48.09 -21.90 -5.46
CA LEU A 393 -46.70 -21.76 -5.86
C LEU A 393 -46.34 -20.31 -6.22
N GLN A 394 -47.24 -19.59 -6.90
CA GLN A 394 -47.03 -18.17 -7.19
C GLN A 394 -46.90 -17.34 -5.91
N LYS A 395 -47.80 -17.50 -4.93
CA LYS A 395 -47.70 -16.83 -3.62
C LYS A 395 -46.38 -17.14 -2.90
N ARG A 396 -45.91 -18.40 -2.98
CA ARG A 396 -44.61 -18.80 -2.39
C ARG A 396 -43.43 -18.11 -3.08
N VAL A 397 -43.48 -17.93 -4.41
CA VAL A 397 -42.46 -17.19 -5.17
C VAL A 397 -42.49 -15.70 -4.82
N GLU A 398 -43.66 -15.07 -4.72
CA GLU A 398 -43.81 -13.67 -4.30
C GLU A 398 -43.22 -13.44 -2.90
N VAL A 399 -43.52 -14.31 -1.93
CA VAL A 399 -42.91 -14.29 -0.59
C VAL A 399 -41.39 -14.44 -0.67
N MET A 400 -40.87 -15.41 -1.43
CA MET A 400 -39.43 -15.63 -1.61
C MET A 400 -38.72 -14.42 -2.23
N GLN A 401 -39.34 -13.72 -3.17
CA GLN A 401 -38.81 -12.49 -3.76
C GLN A 401 -38.72 -11.35 -2.73
N THR A 402 -39.73 -11.19 -1.85
CA THR A 402 -39.65 -10.19 -0.78
C THR A 402 -38.57 -10.51 0.26
N TRP A 403 -38.33 -11.79 0.56
CA TRP A 403 -37.21 -12.22 1.40
C TRP A 403 -35.85 -11.94 0.74
N LYS A 404 -35.70 -12.26 -0.55
CA LYS A 404 -34.48 -11.97 -1.31
C LYS A 404 -34.14 -10.48 -1.28
N LYS A 405 -35.12 -9.60 -1.53
CA LYS A 405 -34.91 -8.15 -1.47
C LYS A 405 -34.42 -7.68 -0.10
N LYS A 406 -35.04 -8.17 1.00
CA LYS A 406 -34.60 -7.85 2.37
C LYS A 406 -33.19 -8.36 2.67
N GLN A 407 -32.80 -9.50 2.12
CA GLN A 407 -31.44 -10.01 2.27
C GLN A 407 -30.42 -9.16 1.50
N GLU A 408 -30.77 -8.67 0.30
CA GLU A 408 -29.94 -7.74 -0.47
C GLU A 408 -29.77 -6.40 0.25
N GLU A 409 -30.83 -5.89 0.88
CA GLU A 409 -30.84 -4.68 1.72
C GLU A 409 -29.92 -4.84 2.94
N VAL A 410 -30.06 -5.92 3.72
CA VAL A 410 -29.21 -6.22 4.89
C VAL A 410 -27.75 -6.47 4.52
N VAL A 411 -27.46 -7.05 3.34
CA VAL A 411 -26.08 -7.21 2.86
C VAL A 411 -25.45 -5.87 2.52
N GLY A 412 -26.20 -4.95 1.87
CA GLY A 412 -25.71 -3.59 1.59
C GLY A 412 -25.46 -2.76 2.86
N ASP A 413 -26.35 -2.85 3.86
CA ASP A 413 -26.15 -2.23 5.17
C ASP A 413 -24.89 -2.78 5.87
N LEU A 414 -24.68 -4.10 5.81
CA LEU A 414 -23.50 -4.74 6.40
C LEU A 414 -22.22 -4.32 5.68
N GLU A 415 -22.19 -4.34 4.35
CA GLU A 415 -21.08 -3.86 3.54
C GLU A 415 -20.73 -2.40 3.87
N GLY A 416 -21.74 -1.52 3.95
CA GLY A 416 -21.57 -0.12 4.35
C GLY A 416 -21.01 0.07 5.77
N THR A 417 -21.38 -0.77 6.73
CA THR A 417 -20.80 -0.72 8.09
C THR A 417 -19.38 -1.31 8.15
N CYS A 418 -19.07 -2.31 7.33
CA CYS A 418 -17.70 -2.82 7.15
C CYS A 418 -16.77 -1.74 6.55
N SER A 419 -17.20 -1.01 5.51
CA SER A 419 -16.41 0.09 4.94
C SER A 419 -16.16 1.21 5.97
N GLN A 420 -17.18 1.63 6.73
CA GLN A 420 -17.02 2.61 7.82
C GLN A 420 -16.06 2.14 8.92
N LEU A 421 -16.05 0.83 9.22
CA LEU A 421 -15.12 0.26 10.20
C LEU A 421 -13.67 0.25 9.66
N ALA A 422 -13.47 -0.04 8.37
CA ALA A 422 -12.16 0.04 7.72
C ALA A 422 -11.63 1.48 7.65
N GLU A 423 -12.44 2.47 7.27
CA GLU A 423 -12.05 3.89 7.25
C GLU A 423 -11.59 4.38 8.64
N ARG A 424 -12.30 3.94 9.70
CA ARG A 424 -11.94 4.20 11.10
C ARG A 424 -10.69 3.47 11.55
N GLN A 425 -10.49 2.22 11.13
CA GLN A 425 -9.27 1.49 11.44
C GLN A 425 -8.04 2.19 10.84
N ASP A 426 -8.11 2.61 9.59
CA ASP A 426 -7.05 3.40 8.96
C ASP A 426 -6.82 4.76 9.67
N ASP A 427 -7.85 5.39 10.27
CA ASP A 427 -7.68 6.61 11.10
C ASP A 427 -6.96 6.33 12.43
N PHE A 428 -7.31 5.22 13.10
CA PHE A 428 -6.60 4.78 14.30
C PHE A 428 -5.16 4.40 14.00
N ASP A 429 -4.91 3.73 12.87
CA ASP A 429 -3.58 3.37 12.39
C ASP A 429 -2.74 4.62 12.07
N ASP A 430 -3.28 5.62 11.35
CA ASP A 430 -2.60 6.90 11.11
C ASP A 430 -2.32 7.65 12.44
N ALA A 431 -3.21 7.56 13.44
CA ALA A 431 -3.01 8.17 14.75
C ALA A 431 -1.93 7.47 15.59
N VAL A 432 -1.83 6.14 15.50
CA VAL A 432 -0.76 5.36 16.14
C VAL A 432 0.59 5.59 15.46
N ASP A 433 0.64 5.62 14.12
CA ASP A 433 1.84 6.00 13.35
C ASP A 433 2.34 7.41 13.79
N CYS A 434 1.45 8.37 14.04
CA CYS A 434 1.82 9.70 14.56
C CYS A 434 2.30 9.68 16.03
N LEU A 435 1.61 8.98 16.94
CA LEU A 435 2.01 8.91 18.36
C LEU A 435 3.37 8.22 18.55
N SER A 436 3.71 7.25 17.69
CA SER A 436 5.05 6.66 17.63
C SER A 436 6.12 7.71 17.30
N GLY A 437 5.80 8.68 16.43
CA GLY A 437 6.67 9.81 16.09
C GLY A 437 6.96 10.70 17.30
N ASP A 438 5.91 11.09 18.03
CA ASP A 438 6.03 11.90 19.25
C ASP A 438 6.88 11.20 20.33
N VAL A 439 6.72 9.88 20.48
CA VAL A 439 7.48 9.05 21.43
C VAL A 439 8.96 8.95 21.05
N ASP A 440 9.28 8.75 19.77
CA ASP A 440 10.67 8.69 19.30
C ASP A 440 11.37 10.06 19.37
N GLU A 441 10.65 11.17 19.12
CA GLU A 441 11.18 12.52 19.32
C GLU A 441 11.45 12.82 20.80
N LEU A 442 10.55 12.38 21.70
CA LEU A 442 10.72 12.51 23.14
C LEU A 442 11.90 11.67 23.66
N ALA A 443 12.09 10.45 23.12
CA ALA A 443 13.24 9.60 23.44
C ALA A 443 14.56 10.28 23.02
N GLY A 444 14.63 10.83 21.81
CA GLY A 444 15.82 11.57 21.35
C GLY A 444 16.15 12.79 22.21
N LYS A 445 15.14 13.53 22.68
CA LYS A 445 15.32 14.65 23.63
C LYS A 445 15.79 14.18 25.02
N HIS A 446 15.34 13.02 25.47
CA HIS A 446 15.79 12.43 26.73
C HIS A 446 17.26 11.96 26.65
N ASP A 447 17.64 11.28 25.56
CA ASP A 447 19.03 10.86 25.32
C ASP A 447 19.97 12.09 25.22
N GLU A 448 19.52 13.20 24.62
CA GLU A 448 20.28 14.45 24.54
C GLU A 448 20.42 15.16 25.89
N LEU A 449 19.34 15.27 26.68
CA LEU A 449 19.38 15.78 28.05
C LEU A 449 20.31 14.94 28.94
N GLY A 450 20.35 13.62 28.72
CA GLY A 450 21.26 12.71 29.41
C GLY A 450 22.74 13.04 29.19
N LYS A 451 23.13 13.42 27.97
CA LYS A 451 24.51 13.90 27.69
C LYS A 451 24.80 15.21 28.41
N GLN A 452 23.91 16.19 28.26
CA GLN A 452 24.08 17.52 28.86
C GLN A 452 24.18 17.46 30.40
N MET A 453 23.53 16.47 31.05
CA MET A 453 23.69 16.20 32.48
C MET A 453 25.06 15.57 32.83
N LEU A 454 25.67 14.78 31.95
CA LEU A 454 27.04 14.29 32.12
C LEU A 454 28.04 15.43 31.93
N ASP A 455 27.93 16.20 30.84
CA ASP A 455 28.80 17.34 30.55
C ASP A 455 28.82 18.34 31.72
N VAL A 456 27.66 18.69 32.27
CA VAL A 456 27.53 19.57 33.45
C VAL A 456 28.07 18.93 34.74
N SER A 457 28.05 17.60 34.86
CA SER A 457 28.65 16.89 36.00
C SER A 457 30.18 16.95 35.95
N ASP A 458 30.76 16.77 34.77
CA ASP A 458 32.20 16.86 34.54
C ASP A 458 32.70 18.32 34.72
N GLU A 459 32.00 19.32 34.16
CA GLU A 459 32.30 20.75 34.41
C GLU A 459 32.25 21.11 35.91
N PHE A 460 31.30 20.54 36.66
CA PHE A 460 31.18 20.76 38.10
C PHE A 460 32.31 20.07 38.89
N GLN A 461 32.76 18.89 38.47
CA GLN A 461 33.90 18.20 39.06
C GLN A 461 35.21 18.98 38.82
N ASP A 462 35.47 19.41 37.59
CA ASP A 462 36.62 20.26 37.24
C ASP A 462 36.63 21.57 38.04
N LEU A 463 35.47 22.21 38.20
CA LEU A 463 35.32 23.40 39.04
C LEU A 463 35.63 23.11 40.52
N MET A 464 35.17 21.98 41.05
CA MET A 464 35.42 21.58 42.44
C MET A 464 36.91 21.30 42.67
N GLU A 465 37.56 20.54 41.80
CA GLU A 465 39.00 20.27 41.89
C GLU A 465 39.81 21.57 41.75
N GLY A 466 39.44 22.44 40.79
CA GLY A 466 40.03 23.76 40.63
C GLY A 466 39.87 24.68 41.86
N MET A 467 38.76 24.58 42.60
CA MET A 467 38.57 25.28 43.87
C MET A 467 39.40 24.68 45.00
N VAL A 468 39.46 23.34 45.10
CA VAL A 468 40.28 22.63 46.11
C VAL A 468 41.76 22.94 45.93
N CYS A 469 42.28 22.91 44.69
CA CYS A 469 43.67 23.25 44.40
C CYS A 469 44.01 24.70 44.77
N LYS A 470 43.14 25.67 44.44
CA LYS A 470 43.32 27.08 44.82
C LYS A 470 43.34 27.26 46.35
N ALA A 471 42.39 26.65 47.06
CA ALA A 471 42.34 26.71 48.52
C ALA A 471 43.57 26.07 49.18
N GLN A 472 44.05 24.93 48.66
CA GLN A 472 45.27 24.29 49.15
C GLN A 472 46.51 25.17 48.93
N GLU A 473 46.62 25.85 47.79
CA GLU A 473 47.75 26.73 47.49
C GLU A 473 47.72 28.02 48.31
N GLU A 474 46.55 28.63 48.53
CA GLU A 474 46.40 29.77 49.44
C GLU A 474 46.72 29.41 50.90
N ILE A 475 46.30 28.21 51.36
CA ILE A 475 46.65 27.70 52.69
C ILE A 475 48.15 27.45 52.79
N ARG A 476 48.76 26.76 51.81
CA ARG A 476 50.22 26.53 51.74
C ARG A 476 50.96 27.85 51.86
N LYS A 477 50.65 28.82 50.98
CA LYS A 477 51.31 30.12 50.95
C LYS A 477 51.15 30.87 52.27
N THR A 478 49.96 30.87 52.86
CA THR A 478 49.71 31.51 54.16
C THR A 478 50.55 30.88 55.28
N VAL A 479 50.76 29.56 55.25
CA VAL A 479 51.63 28.85 56.19
C VAL A 479 53.11 29.13 55.92
N GLU A 480 53.54 29.18 54.66
CA GLU A 480 54.92 29.51 54.26
C GLU A 480 55.29 30.97 54.62
N ASP A 481 54.45 31.95 54.27
CA ASP A 481 54.61 33.37 54.65
C ASP A 481 54.63 33.53 56.19
N GLY A 482 53.76 32.80 56.90
CA GLY A 482 53.69 32.79 58.36
C GLY A 482 54.96 32.23 59.02
N MET A 483 55.46 31.09 58.53
CA MET A 483 56.71 30.50 59.02
C MET A 483 57.92 31.38 58.71
N ALA A 484 58.00 31.94 57.49
CA ALA A 484 59.08 32.85 57.10
C ALA A 484 59.16 34.07 58.03
N LYS A 485 58.00 34.67 58.33
CA LYS A 485 57.91 35.79 59.28
C LYS A 485 58.32 35.37 60.70
N GLN A 486 57.86 34.22 61.19
CA GLN A 486 58.23 33.73 62.53
C GLN A 486 59.73 33.45 62.64
N ILE A 487 60.35 32.90 61.59
CA ILE A 487 61.81 32.71 61.50
C ILE A 487 62.53 34.07 61.53
N GLN A 488 62.06 35.07 60.78
CA GLN A 488 62.64 36.42 60.83
C GLN A 488 62.56 37.03 62.23
N GLU A 489 61.40 36.98 62.90
CA GLU A 489 61.22 37.51 64.26
C GLU A 489 62.17 36.82 65.27
N ILE A 490 62.35 35.49 65.17
CA ILE A 490 63.29 34.73 66.01
C ILE A 490 64.76 35.12 65.73
N VAL A 491 65.14 35.24 64.45
CA VAL A 491 66.51 35.60 64.03
C VAL A 491 66.83 37.04 64.45
N GLU A 492 65.93 38.00 64.25
CA GLU A 492 66.11 39.38 64.72
C GLU A 492 66.22 39.46 66.25
N ALA A 493 65.40 38.71 67.00
CA ALA A 493 65.51 38.64 68.45
C ALA A 493 66.88 38.09 68.92
N GLN A 494 67.37 37.01 68.29
CA GLN A 494 68.70 36.45 68.60
C GLN A 494 69.84 37.40 68.21
N VAL A 495 69.79 38.00 67.02
CA VAL A 495 70.80 38.96 66.56
C VAL A 495 70.86 40.18 67.47
N ASN A 496 69.71 40.71 67.91
CA ASN A 496 69.67 41.83 68.84
C ASN A 496 70.20 41.46 70.23
N GLU A 497 69.94 40.25 70.74
CA GLU A 497 70.54 39.76 72.00
C GLU A 497 72.07 39.57 71.89
N VAL A 498 72.57 39.00 70.78
CA VAL A 498 74.01 38.87 70.51
C VAL A 498 74.66 40.27 70.42
N ARG A 499 74.05 41.21 69.70
CA ARG A 499 74.51 42.59 69.59
C ARG A 499 74.56 43.28 70.94
N ARG A 500 73.55 43.09 71.80
CA ARG A 500 73.50 43.60 73.18
C ARG A 500 74.60 43.01 74.07
N ARG A 501 74.94 41.72 73.92
CA ARG A 501 76.07 41.07 74.61
C ARG A 501 77.41 41.64 74.17
N ILE A 502 77.61 41.81 72.86
CA ILE A 502 78.84 42.41 72.30
C ILE A 502 79.00 43.86 72.80
N SER A 503 77.95 44.67 72.77
CA SER A 503 78.00 46.05 73.30
C SER A 503 78.32 46.11 74.79
N LYS A 504 77.92 45.12 75.61
CA LYS A 504 78.36 45.01 77.01
C LYS A 504 79.83 44.61 77.15
N ALA A 505 80.33 43.72 76.29
CA ALA A 505 81.73 43.28 76.32
C ALA A 505 82.72 44.34 75.79
N LEU A 506 82.24 45.35 75.07
CA LEU A 506 83.04 46.46 74.52
C LEU A 506 82.98 47.75 75.36
N GLN A 507 82.28 47.76 76.50
CA GLN A 507 82.37 48.88 77.44
C GLN A 507 83.68 48.78 78.25
N PRO A 508 84.54 49.81 78.25
CA PRO A 508 85.75 49.82 79.07
C PRO A 508 85.38 49.92 80.56
N THR A 509 86.16 49.22 81.39
CA THR A 509 86.00 49.12 82.84
C THR A 509 86.60 50.30 83.59
#